data_AF-A0A259IRM6-F1
#
_entry.id   AF-A0A259IRM6-F1
#
_cell.length_a   1.000
_cell.length_b   1.000
_cell.length_c   1.000
_cell.angle_alpha   90.00
_cell.angle_beta   90.00
_cell.angle_gamma   90.00
#
_symmetry.space_group_name_H-M   'P 1'
#
loop_
_entity.id
_entity.type
_entity.pdbx_description
1 polymer ?
#
loop_
_entity_poly.entity_id
_entity_poly.type
_entity_poly.pdbx_seq_one_letter_code
_entity_poly.pdbx_strand_id
1 'polypeptide(L)'
;MQKMIAALALAAMMSAGLANGALAATRSAKSAKAETPPDQRVWTIAKSEDTYALRFALPRAVDPVFAATCQPSAQLLQIAVEVPSDKKVRSGDGVPLSLSNGKRRLELAATAFQGAGDGLLVVEAAVTLDARVLELFRDGDTLTAKMPGSTQTFPLAGARSRLVDFERVCLLKR
;
A
#
# COMPACT_ATOMS: atom_id res chain seq x y z
N MET A 1 25.86 38.93 -37.16
CA MET A 1 27.08 39.47 -36.53
C MET A 1 27.42 38.56 -35.35
N GLN A 2 28.13 37.44 -35.54
CA GLN A 2 29.55 37.28 -35.86
C GLN A 2 30.47 37.57 -34.67
N LYS A 3 31.12 36.50 -34.18
CA LYS A 3 32.43 36.33 -33.49
C LYS A 3 32.31 35.06 -32.64
N MET A 4 32.68 33.84 -33.08
CA MET A 4 33.98 33.28 -33.51
C MET A 4 35.16 33.60 -32.58
N ILE A 5 35.84 32.53 -32.13
CA ILE A 5 37.31 32.27 -31.99
C ILE A 5 37.48 31.23 -30.86
N ALA A 6 37.70 29.94 -31.17
CA ALA A 6 38.98 29.22 -31.39
C ALA A 6 39.66 28.80 -30.06
N ALA A 7 39.76 27.51 -29.72
CA ALA A 7 40.66 26.44 -30.23
C ALA A 7 42.00 26.36 -29.47
N LEU A 8 42.27 25.21 -28.84
CA LEU A 8 43.58 24.61 -28.49
C LEU A 8 43.26 23.31 -27.73
N ALA A 9 43.37 22.08 -28.24
CA ALA A 9 44.45 21.33 -28.90
C ALA A 9 45.44 20.65 -27.91
N LEU A 10 45.57 19.33 -28.09
CA LEU A 10 46.62 18.37 -27.68
C LEU A 10 46.78 18.00 -26.19
N ALA A 11 46.65 16.70 -25.89
CA ALA A 11 47.82 15.82 -25.77
C ALA A 11 47.41 14.35 -25.60
N ALA A 12 48.10 13.49 -26.35
CA ALA A 12 48.06 12.03 -26.26
C ALA A 12 48.75 11.51 -24.99
N MET A 13 48.42 10.29 -24.56
CA MET A 13 49.43 9.24 -24.39
C MET A 13 48.77 7.89 -24.10
N MET A 14 49.19 6.91 -24.90
CA MET A 14 48.93 5.49 -24.71
C MET A 14 49.64 4.98 -23.46
N SER A 15 49.02 4.02 -22.78
CA SER A 15 49.71 3.13 -21.85
C SER A 15 49.19 1.72 -22.08
N ALA A 16 49.90 1.00 -22.94
CA ALA A 16 49.79 -0.44 -23.06
C ALA A 16 50.39 -1.09 -21.79
N GLY A 17 49.56 -1.78 -21.01
CA GLY A 17 50.00 -2.63 -19.90
C GLY A 17 49.91 -4.09 -20.30
N LEU A 18 51.06 -4.74 -20.50
CA LEU A 18 51.19 -6.19 -20.67
C LEU A 18 51.35 -6.88 -19.30
N ALA A 19 50.53 -7.91 -19.11
CA ALA A 19 50.83 -9.24 -18.54
C ALA A 19 51.49 -9.36 -17.15
N ASN A 20 50.75 -9.95 -16.20
CA ASN A 20 51.03 -11.24 -15.51
C ASN A 20 50.44 -11.26 -14.10
N GLY A 21 49.72 -12.33 -13.74
CA GLY A 21 49.40 -12.60 -12.33
C GLY A 21 48.21 -13.52 -12.07
N ALA A 22 48.49 -14.83 -12.02
CA ALA A 22 47.99 -15.84 -11.08
C ALA A 22 46.54 -15.79 -10.52
N LEU A 23 45.87 -16.95 -10.66
CA LEU A 23 45.03 -17.63 -9.65
C LEU A 23 44.00 -16.78 -8.90
N ALA A 24 42.73 -16.86 -9.30
CA ALA A 24 41.63 -16.83 -8.34
C ALA A 24 40.41 -17.57 -8.90
N ALA A 25 40.03 -18.63 -8.18
CA ALA A 25 38.77 -19.33 -8.32
C ALA A 25 37.61 -18.34 -8.36
N THR A 26 36.78 -18.44 -9.40
CA THR A 26 35.47 -17.78 -9.49
C THR A 26 34.56 -18.35 -8.42
N ARG A 27 34.67 -17.78 -7.21
CA ARG A 27 33.62 -17.88 -6.18
C ARG A 27 32.33 -17.36 -6.80
N SER A 28 31.33 -18.22 -6.86
CA SER A 28 29.96 -17.87 -7.18
C SER A 28 29.56 -16.65 -6.37
N ALA A 29 29.35 -15.53 -7.07
CA ALA A 29 28.75 -14.34 -6.50
C ALA A 29 27.32 -14.70 -6.10
N LYS A 30 27.15 -15.08 -4.83
CA LYS A 30 25.86 -15.20 -4.17
C LYS A 30 25.30 -13.79 -4.13
N SER A 31 24.42 -13.47 -5.07
CA SER A 31 23.66 -12.22 -5.11
C SER A 31 23.01 -12.03 -3.74
N ALA A 32 23.56 -11.11 -2.95
CA ALA A 32 22.92 -10.65 -1.73
C ALA A 32 21.62 -10.00 -2.18
N LYS A 33 20.51 -10.70 -1.94
CA LYS A 33 19.16 -10.17 -2.13
C LYS A 33 19.07 -8.96 -1.21
N ALA A 34 19.06 -7.76 -1.79
CA ALA A 34 18.86 -6.53 -1.04
C ALA A 34 17.57 -6.69 -0.22
N GLU A 35 17.72 -6.68 1.09
CA GLU A 35 16.60 -6.81 2.02
C GLU A 35 15.81 -5.50 1.97
N THR A 36 14.60 -5.57 1.41
CA THR A 36 13.69 -4.41 1.39
C THR A 36 13.48 -3.96 2.84
N PRO A 37 13.63 -2.65 3.15
CA PRO A 37 13.39 -2.15 4.49
C PRO A 37 12.02 -2.58 5.01
N PRO A 38 11.91 -2.96 6.30
CA PRO A 38 10.66 -3.42 6.87
C PRO A 38 9.61 -2.31 6.82
N ASP A 39 8.39 -2.68 6.43
CA ASP A 39 7.24 -1.78 6.44
C ASP A 39 6.96 -1.32 7.88
N GLN A 40 7.09 -0.01 8.13
CA GLN A 40 6.91 0.58 9.46
C GLN A 40 5.44 0.80 9.81
N ARG A 41 4.51 0.53 8.89
CA ARG A 41 3.07 0.69 9.12
C ARG A 41 2.56 -0.40 10.05
N VAL A 42 1.62 -0.02 10.91
CA VAL A 42 1.06 -0.89 11.94
C VAL A 42 -0.46 -0.83 11.93
N TRP A 43 -1.08 -1.90 12.41
CA TRP A 43 -2.52 -1.95 12.62
C TRP A 43 -2.88 -1.34 13.98
N THR A 44 -3.83 -0.42 13.96
CA THR A 44 -4.37 0.24 15.16
C THR A 44 -5.88 0.32 15.10
N ILE A 45 -6.51 0.44 16.27
CA ILE A 45 -7.92 0.79 16.38
C ILE A 45 -7.99 2.25 16.83
N ALA A 46 -8.62 3.09 16.02
CA ALA A 46 -9.02 4.44 16.40
C ALA A 46 -10.49 4.43 16.81
N LYS A 47 -10.84 5.21 17.82
CA LYS A 47 -12.20 5.39 18.31
C LYS A 47 -12.56 6.86 18.29
N SER A 48 -13.76 7.17 17.80
CA SER A 48 -14.35 8.51 17.86
C SER A 48 -15.86 8.38 18.03
N GLU A 49 -16.42 8.90 19.13
CA GLU A 49 -17.86 8.80 19.42
C GLU A 49 -18.41 7.37 19.22
N ASP A 50 -19.26 7.16 18.21
CA ASP A 50 -19.83 5.87 17.78
C ASP A 50 -19.17 5.27 16.51
N THR A 51 -17.95 5.71 16.21
CA THR A 51 -17.18 5.27 15.05
C THR A 51 -15.90 4.59 15.53
N TYR A 52 -15.64 3.41 15.01
CA TYR A 52 -14.43 2.63 15.29
C TYR A 52 -13.75 2.31 13.98
N ALA A 53 -12.44 2.54 13.89
CA ALA A 53 -11.68 2.32 12.67
C ALA A 53 -10.48 1.42 12.90
N LEU A 54 -10.44 0.28 12.21
CA LEU A 54 -9.26 -0.55 12.07
C LEU A 54 -8.40 0.04 10.95
N ARG A 55 -7.22 0.58 11.29
CA ARG A 55 -6.36 1.36 10.39
C ARG A 55 -5.01 0.70 10.22
N PHE A 56 -4.50 0.70 8.99
CA PHE A 56 -3.11 0.38 8.68
C PHE A 56 -2.41 1.66 8.21
N ALA A 57 -1.46 2.14 9.01
CA ALA A 57 -0.81 3.42 8.77
C ALA A 57 0.54 3.50 9.49
N LEU A 58 1.33 4.52 9.16
CA LEU A 58 2.46 4.88 10.03
C LEU A 58 1.93 5.30 11.41
N PRO A 59 2.65 5.01 12.50
CA PRO A 59 2.26 5.48 13.82
C PRO A 59 2.03 6.99 13.81
N ARG A 60 0.87 7.44 14.32
CA ARG A 60 0.43 8.85 14.37
C ARG A 60 0.14 9.52 13.02
N ALA A 61 0.15 8.78 11.91
CA ALA A 61 -0.34 9.33 10.65
C ALA A 61 -1.84 9.67 10.78
N VAL A 62 -2.22 10.83 10.23
CA VAL A 62 -3.60 11.28 10.17
C VAL A 62 -4.36 10.48 9.10
N ASP A 63 -3.69 10.27 7.96
CA ASP A 63 -4.24 9.59 6.80
C ASP A 63 -3.70 8.14 6.71
N PRO A 64 -4.56 7.13 6.93
CA PRO A 64 -4.14 5.73 6.83
C PRO A 64 -4.15 5.27 5.38
N VAL A 65 -3.22 4.37 5.02
CA VAL A 65 -3.22 3.75 3.68
C VAL A 65 -4.37 2.76 3.50
N PHE A 66 -4.91 2.25 4.60
CA PHE A 66 -6.12 1.44 4.63
C PHE A 66 -6.90 1.71 5.92
N ALA A 67 -8.21 1.85 5.81
CA ALA A 67 -9.12 1.89 6.96
C ALA A 67 -10.38 1.06 6.70
N ALA A 68 -10.80 0.31 7.72
CA ALA A 68 -12.14 -0.23 7.84
C ALA A 68 -12.83 0.45 9.03
N THR A 69 -13.80 1.30 8.75
CA THR A 69 -14.48 2.15 9.73
C THR A 69 -15.91 1.67 9.90
N CYS A 70 -16.25 1.17 11.09
CA CYS A 70 -17.61 0.75 11.41
C CYS A 70 -18.34 1.82 12.24
N GLN A 71 -19.62 1.99 11.93
CA GLN A 71 -20.57 2.82 12.67
C GLN A 71 -21.74 1.91 13.09
N PRO A 72 -21.72 1.36 14.32
CA PRO A 72 -22.70 0.36 14.75
C PRO A 72 -24.14 0.87 14.70
N SER A 73 -24.38 2.12 15.15
CA SER A 73 -25.73 2.71 15.13
C SER A 73 -26.32 2.84 13.72
N ALA A 74 -25.47 3.10 12.73
CA ALA A 74 -25.86 3.22 11.33
C ALA A 74 -25.82 1.88 10.56
N GLN A 75 -25.41 0.79 11.22
CA GLN A 75 -25.12 -0.50 10.58
C GLN A 75 -24.24 -0.36 9.32
N LEU A 76 -23.24 0.53 9.39
CA LEU A 76 -22.40 0.89 8.25
C LEU A 76 -20.95 0.44 8.48
N LEU A 77 -20.33 -0.10 7.44
CA LEU A 77 -18.90 -0.29 7.35
C LEU A 77 -18.39 0.45 6.11
N GLN A 78 -17.47 1.39 6.32
CA GLN A 78 -16.77 2.10 5.27
C GLN A 78 -15.36 1.53 5.13
N ILE A 79 -14.96 1.23 3.91
CA ILE A 79 -13.59 0.83 3.56
C ILE A 79 -12.97 1.97 2.78
N ALA A 80 -11.79 2.41 3.19
CA ALA A 80 -10.99 3.40 2.46
C ALA A 80 -9.60 2.81 2.17
N VAL A 81 -9.13 2.96 0.93
CA VAL A 81 -7.82 2.48 0.48
C VAL A 81 -7.11 3.62 -0.26
N GLU A 82 -5.94 4.02 0.25
CA GLU A 82 -5.09 4.98 -0.45
C GLU A 82 -4.33 4.25 -1.57
N VAL A 83 -4.35 4.84 -2.76
CA VAL A 83 -3.66 4.32 -3.94
C VAL A 83 -2.96 5.43 -4.71
N PRO A 84 -1.85 5.12 -5.40
CA PRO A 84 -1.29 6.05 -6.36
C PRO A 84 -2.33 6.39 -7.43
N SER A 85 -2.46 7.67 -7.74
CA SER A 85 -3.21 8.14 -8.90
C SER A 85 -2.54 7.57 -10.15
N ASP A 86 -3.35 6.94 -10.99
CA ASP A 86 -2.93 6.53 -12.32
C ASP A 86 -3.84 7.19 -13.37
N LYS A 87 -3.52 7.01 -14.65
CA LYS A 87 -4.33 7.61 -15.72
C LYS A 87 -5.67 6.89 -15.95
N LYS A 88 -5.94 5.79 -15.24
CA LYS A 88 -7.12 4.93 -15.44
C LYS A 88 -8.26 5.28 -14.50
N VAL A 89 -7.97 5.85 -13.33
CA VAL A 89 -8.96 6.25 -12.34
C VAL A 89 -8.74 7.72 -11.97
N ARG A 90 -9.83 8.51 -11.94
CA ARG A 90 -9.84 9.91 -11.54
C ARG A 90 -10.74 10.11 -10.33
N SER A 91 -10.54 11.23 -9.63
CA SER A 91 -11.44 11.63 -8.56
C SER A 91 -12.87 11.82 -9.10
N GLY A 92 -13.86 11.28 -8.38
CA GLY A 92 -15.26 11.22 -8.76
C GLY A 92 -15.66 9.94 -9.52
N ASP A 93 -14.72 9.13 -9.98
CA ASP A 93 -15.03 7.92 -10.72
C ASP A 93 -15.59 6.82 -9.80
N GLY A 94 -16.65 6.16 -10.24
CA GLY A 94 -17.10 4.91 -9.67
C GLY A 94 -16.20 3.76 -10.13
N VAL A 95 -15.60 3.03 -9.19
CA VAL A 95 -14.65 1.95 -9.46
C VAL A 95 -15.01 0.66 -8.72
N PRO A 96 -14.82 -0.52 -9.33
CA PRO A 96 -14.94 -1.78 -8.61
C PRO A 96 -13.72 -1.97 -7.69
N LEU A 97 -13.97 -2.18 -6.40
CA LEU A 97 -12.98 -2.53 -5.41
C LEU A 97 -13.16 -4.00 -5.01
N SER A 98 -12.16 -4.81 -5.35
CA SER A 98 -12.09 -6.21 -4.96
C SER A 98 -11.21 -6.37 -3.74
N LEU A 99 -11.76 -6.84 -2.63
CA LEU A 99 -11.01 -7.19 -1.44
C LEU A 99 -10.93 -8.72 -1.32
N SER A 100 -9.74 -9.25 -1.07
CA SER A 100 -9.55 -10.70 -0.98
C SER A 100 -8.52 -11.10 0.06
N ASN A 101 -8.75 -12.25 0.68
CA ASN A 101 -7.83 -12.90 1.61
C ASN A 101 -7.96 -14.42 1.44
N GLY A 102 -6.98 -15.04 0.79
CA GLY A 102 -7.04 -16.46 0.43
C GLY A 102 -8.26 -16.78 -0.42
N LYS A 103 -9.16 -17.62 0.10
CA LYS A 103 -10.41 -18.02 -0.57
C LYS A 103 -11.56 -17.03 -0.37
N ARG A 104 -11.43 -16.08 0.57
CA ARG A 104 -12.46 -15.08 0.85
C ARG A 104 -12.30 -13.92 -0.12
N ARG A 105 -13.41 -13.46 -0.68
CA ARG A 105 -13.44 -12.36 -1.64
C ARG A 105 -14.73 -11.57 -1.48
N LEU A 106 -14.62 -10.26 -1.62
CA LEU A 106 -15.71 -9.29 -1.57
C LEU A 106 -15.51 -8.30 -2.71
N GLU A 107 -16.56 -8.06 -3.49
CA GLU A 107 -16.59 -7.04 -4.53
C GLU A 107 -17.46 -5.88 -4.07
N LEU A 108 -16.92 -4.68 -4.15
CA LEU A 108 -17.55 -3.45 -3.68
C LEU A 108 -17.66 -2.45 -4.81
N ALA A 109 -18.78 -1.74 -4.86
CA ALA A 109 -18.87 -0.49 -5.61
C ALA A 109 -18.23 0.61 -4.76
N ALA A 110 -17.15 1.20 -5.28
CA ALA A 110 -16.41 2.25 -4.61
C ALA A 110 -16.40 3.53 -5.45
N THR A 111 -16.04 4.64 -4.83
CA THR A 111 -15.79 5.91 -5.50
C THR A 111 -14.37 6.36 -5.17
N ALA A 112 -13.64 6.84 -6.17
CA ALA A 112 -12.33 7.43 -5.97
C ALA A 112 -12.43 8.92 -5.62
N PHE A 113 -11.66 9.37 -4.64
CA PHE A 113 -11.56 10.76 -4.21
C PHE A 113 -10.10 11.19 -4.21
N GLN A 114 -9.86 12.50 -4.31
CA GLN A 114 -8.52 13.04 -4.16
C GLN A 114 -8.00 12.79 -2.74
N GLY A 115 -6.81 12.19 -2.63
CA GLY A 115 -6.15 11.94 -1.35
C GLY A 115 -5.44 13.17 -0.80
N ALA A 116 -4.94 13.06 0.43
CA ALA A 116 -4.20 14.14 1.09
C ALA A 116 -2.81 14.37 0.50
N GLY A 117 -2.18 13.30 -0.03
CA GLY A 117 -0.88 13.38 -0.69
C GLY A 117 -0.98 13.69 -2.18
N ASP A 118 -0.01 14.45 -2.68
CA ASP A 118 0.11 14.72 -4.12
C ASP A 118 0.21 13.43 -4.92
N GLY A 119 -0.64 13.31 -5.93
CA GLY A 119 -0.69 12.13 -6.79
C GLY A 119 -1.28 10.89 -6.10
N LEU A 120 -2.00 11.03 -4.99
CA LEU A 120 -2.73 9.95 -4.34
C LEU A 120 -4.24 10.11 -4.50
N LEU A 121 -4.93 8.98 -4.55
CA LEU A 121 -6.38 8.86 -4.49
C LEU A 121 -6.77 8.02 -3.28
N VAL A 122 -7.93 8.30 -2.71
CA VAL A 122 -8.57 7.42 -1.72
C VAL A 122 -9.79 6.79 -2.38
N VAL A 123 -9.80 5.47 -2.46
CA VAL A 123 -10.93 4.69 -2.97
C VAL A 123 -11.78 4.25 -1.81
N GLU A 124 -13.02 4.73 -1.75
CA GLU A 124 -13.94 4.49 -0.65
C GLU A 124 -15.15 3.68 -1.08
N ALA A 125 -15.49 2.67 -0.29
CA ALA A 125 -16.71 1.89 -0.43
C ALA A 125 -17.46 1.88 0.90
N ALA A 126 -18.79 1.85 0.81
CA ALA A 126 -19.65 1.71 1.98
C ALA A 126 -20.54 0.47 1.81
N VAL A 127 -20.62 -0.35 2.86
CA VAL A 127 -21.45 -1.55 2.90
C VAL A 127 -22.17 -1.69 4.22
N THR A 128 -23.21 -2.51 4.25
CA THR A 128 -23.83 -2.92 5.50
C THR A 128 -22.81 -3.62 6.40
N LEU A 129 -22.80 -3.23 7.67
CA LEU A 129 -22.00 -3.84 8.70
C LEU A 129 -22.52 -5.26 8.98
N ASP A 130 -21.77 -6.26 8.49
CA ASP A 130 -22.10 -7.67 8.63
C ASP A 130 -20.86 -8.47 9.02
N ALA A 131 -21.07 -9.55 9.78
CA ALA A 131 -19.99 -10.41 10.25
C ALA A 131 -19.18 -10.99 9.09
N ARG A 132 -19.81 -11.32 7.95
CA ARG A 132 -19.12 -11.89 6.78
C ARG A 132 -18.10 -10.94 6.16
N VAL A 133 -18.32 -9.63 6.26
CA VAL A 133 -17.34 -8.65 5.77
C VAL A 133 -16.12 -8.62 6.69
N LEU A 134 -16.32 -8.78 8.00
CA LEU A 134 -15.23 -8.82 8.97
C LEU A 134 -14.42 -10.13 8.92
N GLU A 135 -15.02 -11.24 8.47
CA GLU A 135 -14.30 -12.51 8.24
C GLU A 135 -13.13 -12.35 7.27
N LEU A 136 -13.15 -11.35 6.39
CA LEU A 136 -12.07 -11.06 5.45
C LEU A 136 -10.73 -10.79 6.14
N PHE A 137 -10.74 -10.33 7.39
CA PHE A 137 -9.55 -9.97 8.14
C PHE A 137 -9.00 -11.12 9.01
N ARG A 138 -9.70 -12.26 9.12
CA ARG A 138 -9.34 -13.35 10.06
C ARG A 138 -8.29 -14.33 9.54
N ASP A 139 -8.60 -15.06 8.47
CA ASP A 139 -8.04 -16.41 8.23
C ASP A 139 -6.89 -16.48 7.21
N GLY A 140 -6.21 -15.37 6.92
CA GLY A 140 -5.07 -15.38 6.01
C GLY A 140 -4.13 -14.21 6.23
N ASP A 141 -2.95 -14.27 5.60
CA ASP A 141 -1.81 -13.47 6.02
C ASP A 141 -1.76 -12.10 5.35
N THR A 142 -2.51 -11.91 4.27
CA THR A 142 -2.49 -10.68 3.48
C THR A 142 -3.87 -10.37 2.95
N LEU A 143 -4.33 -9.16 3.20
CA LEU A 143 -5.47 -8.57 2.52
C LEU A 143 -5.00 -7.97 1.21
N THR A 144 -5.60 -8.37 0.10
CA THR A 144 -5.35 -7.79 -1.22
C THR A 144 -6.53 -6.91 -1.61
N ALA A 145 -6.27 -5.64 -1.91
CA ALA A 145 -7.21 -4.71 -2.49
C ALA A 145 -6.85 -4.47 -3.96
N LYS A 146 -7.76 -4.80 -4.87
CA LYS A 146 -7.57 -4.69 -6.31
C LYS A 146 -8.64 -3.79 -6.93
N MET A 147 -8.20 -2.91 -7.82
CA MET A 147 -9.03 -2.00 -8.59
C MET A 147 -8.39 -1.79 -9.97
N PRO A 148 -9.05 -1.11 -10.91
CA PRO A 148 -8.44 -0.80 -12.20
C PRO A 148 -7.09 -0.07 -12.01
N GLY A 149 -6.01 -0.66 -12.51
CA GLY A 149 -4.68 -0.04 -12.50
C GLY A 149 -3.86 -0.17 -11.22
N SER A 150 -4.48 -0.53 -10.09
CA SER A 150 -3.79 -0.64 -8.80
C SER A 150 -4.08 -1.96 -8.08
N THR A 151 -3.08 -2.50 -7.41
CA THR A 151 -3.23 -3.62 -6.48
C THR A 151 -2.39 -3.31 -5.25
N GLN A 152 -3.05 -3.24 -4.09
CA GLN A 152 -2.43 -3.03 -2.80
C GLN A 152 -2.53 -4.31 -1.97
N THR A 153 -1.54 -4.52 -1.12
CA THR A 153 -1.48 -5.67 -0.22
C THR A 153 -1.15 -5.21 1.18
N PHE A 154 -1.89 -5.70 2.17
CA PHE A 154 -1.75 -5.32 3.57
C PHE A 154 -1.52 -6.56 4.43
N PRO A 155 -0.42 -6.64 5.20
CA PRO A 155 -0.13 -7.80 6.03
C PRO A 155 -1.11 -7.87 7.20
N LEU A 156 -1.84 -8.97 7.36
CA LEU A 156 -2.88 -9.10 8.40
C LEU A 156 -2.36 -9.60 9.75
N ALA A 157 -1.09 -10.00 9.84
CA ALA A 157 -0.49 -10.49 11.09
C ALA A 157 -0.69 -9.51 12.26
N GLY A 158 -0.46 -8.21 12.04
CA GLY A 158 -0.71 -7.17 13.04
C GLY A 158 -2.20 -6.90 13.30
N ALA A 159 -3.05 -7.06 12.28
CA ALA A 159 -4.48 -6.82 12.37
C ALA A 159 -5.18 -7.84 13.27
N ARG A 160 -4.80 -9.13 13.19
CA ARG A 160 -5.44 -10.22 13.93
C ARG A 160 -5.49 -9.97 15.44
N SER A 161 -4.41 -9.42 16.01
CA SER A 161 -4.33 -9.06 17.43
C SER A 161 -5.36 -8.01 17.87
N ARG A 162 -5.85 -7.20 16.93
CA ARG A 162 -6.82 -6.13 17.14
C ARG A 162 -8.22 -6.51 16.71
N LEU A 163 -8.33 -7.46 15.77
CA LEU A 163 -9.57 -7.80 15.10
C LEU A 163 -10.66 -8.25 16.08
N VAL A 164 -10.31 -9.01 17.13
CA VAL A 164 -11.29 -9.44 18.14
C VAL A 164 -11.93 -8.24 18.86
N ASP A 165 -11.14 -7.22 19.19
CA ASP A 165 -11.67 -6.01 19.84
C ASP A 165 -12.47 -5.16 18.85
N PHE A 166 -12.02 -5.09 17.59
CA PHE A 166 -12.74 -4.40 16.52
C PHE A 166 -14.10 -5.04 16.22
N GLU A 167 -14.15 -6.36 16.02
CA GLU A 167 -15.39 -7.12 15.83
C GLU A 167 -16.33 -6.94 17.01
N ARG A 168 -15.80 -6.96 18.24
CA ARG A 168 -16.59 -6.76 19.45
C ARG A 168 -17.28 -5.39 19.42
N VAL A 169 -16.55 -4.30 19.16
CA VAL A 169 -17.15 -2.95 19.14
C VAL A 169 -18.08 -2.74 17.95
N CYS A 170 -17.83 -3.37 16.81
CA CYS A 170 -18.65 -3.21 15.62
C CYS A 170 -19.94 -4.03 15.66
N LEU A 171 -19.90 -5.26 16.21
CA LEU A 171 -21.03 -6.20 16.15
C LEU A 171 -21.82 -6.31 17.45
N LEU A 172 -21.35 -5.73 18.56
CA LEU A 172 -22.14 -5.65 19.78
C LEU A 172 -23.37 -4.78 19.52
N LYS A 173 -24.51 -5.43 19.27
CA LYS A 173 -25.83 -4.81 19.32
C LYS A 173 -26.01 -4.22 20.72
N ARG A 174 -26.15 -2.89 20.79
CA ARG A 174 -26.77 -2.25 21.95
C ARG A 174 -28.27 -2.14 21.72
#